data_AF-A0A5K7YT69-F1
#
_entry.id   AF-A0A5K7YT69-F1
#
_cell.length_a   1.000
_cell.length_b   1.000
_cell.length_c   1.000
_cell.angle_alpha   90.00
_cell.angle_beta   90.00
_cell.angle_gamma   90.00
#
_symmetry.space_group_name_H-M   'P 1'
#
loop_
_entity.id
_entity.type
_entity.pdbx_description
1 polymer ?
#
loop_
_entity_poly.entity_id
_entity_poly.type
_entity_poly.pdbx_seq_one_letter_code
_entity_poly.pdbx_strand_id
1 'polypeptide(L)' 'MLSTDKISHAFRAICEEAEKLKNQGVSDEVSAGLATIISIAKHQNDIRDAAKGSCTGHNK' A
#
# COMPACT_ATOMS: atom_id res chain seq x y z
N MET A 1 5.74 5.35 18.63
CA MET A 1 5.74 4.87 17.23
C MET A 1 4.53 3.96 17.06
N LEU A 2 3.72 4.10 16.00
CA LEU A 2 2.62 3.14 15.73
C LEU A 2 3.20 1.74 15.51
N SER A 3 2.50 0.69 15.96
CA SER A 3 2.94 -0.70 15.69
C SER A 3 2.91 -0.98 14.19
N THR A 4 3.81 -1.84 13.71
CA THR A 4 3.87 -2.27 12.30
C THR A 4 2.49 -2.67 11.79
N ASP A 5 1.76 -3.47 12.57
CA ASP A 5 0.41 -3.95 12.25
C ASP A 5 -0.59 -2.81 12.07
N LYS A 6 -0.55 -1.78 12.92
CA LYS A 6 -1.42 -0.60 12.78
C LYS A 6 -1.13 0.16 11.50
N ILE A 7 0.13 0.21 11.09
CA ILE A 7 0.54 0.87 9.86
C ILE A 7 0.16 0.03 8.63
N SER A 8 0.35 -1.30 8.66
CA SER A 8 -0.10 -2.22 7.62
C SER A 8 -1.61 -2.12 7.40
N HIS A 9 -2.40 -2.15 8.48
CA HIS A 9 -3.86 -1.98 8.40
C HIS A 9 -4.28 -0.62 7.81
N ALA A 10 -3.54 0.46 8.13
CA ALA A 10 -3.81 1.77 7.54
C ALA A 10 -3.56 1.76 6.02
N PHE A 11 -2.46 1.16 5.55
CA PHE A 11 -2.18 1.05 4.11
C PHE A 11 -3.19 0.17 3.38
N ARG A 12 -3.64 -0.93 4.02
CA ARG A 12 -4.71 -1.77 3.47
C ARG A 12 -6.02 -0.99 3.32
N ALA A 13 -6.43 -0.22 4.33
CA ALA A 13 -7.63 0.62 4.25
C ALA A 13 -7.52 1.68 3.14
N ILE A 14 -6.33 2.27 2.95
CA ILE A 14 -6.09 3.22 1.84
C ILE A 14 -6.28 2.52 0.47
N CYS A 15 -5.75 1.31 0.30
CA CYS A 15 -5.97 0.54 -0.93
C CYS A 15 -7.46 0.29 -1.20
N GLU A 16 -8.21 -0.14 -0.17
CA GLU A 16 -9.63 -0.44 -0.28
C GLU A 16 -10.46 0.79 -0.68
N GLU A 17 -10.23 1.94 -0.05
CA GLU A 17 -10.95 3.18 -0.40
C GLU A 17 -10.53 3.74 -1.78
N ALA A 18 -9.25 3.65 -2.13
CA ALA A 18 -8.78 4.10 -3.44
C ALA A 18 -9.35 3.23 -4.58
N GLU A 19 -9.46 1.92 -4.38
CA GLU A 19 -10.10 1.00 -5.34
C GLU A 19 -11.61 1.27 -5.47
N LYS A 20 -12.31 1.56 -4.35
CA LYS A 20 -13.72 1.98 -4.39
C LYS A 20 -13.91 3.25 -5.21
N LEU A 21 -13.08 4.28 -4.98
CA LEU A 21 -13.14 5.54 -5.72
C LEU A 21 -12.86 5.33 -7.21
N LYS A 22 -11.87 4.50 -7.56
CA LYS A 22 -11.56 4.17 -8.95
C LYS A 22 -12.76 3.54 -9.67
N ASN A 23 -13.51 2.67 -8.97
CA ASN A 23 -14.69 1.99 -9.52
C ASN A 23 -15.94 2.90 -9.64
N GLN A 24 -15.92 4.11 -9.08
CA GLN A 24 -17.02 5.08 -9.18
C GLN A 24 -17.01 5.89 -10.50
N GLY A 25 -16.07 5.61 -11.42
CA GLY A 25 -16.02 6.29 -12.72
C GLY A 25 -15.46 7.71 -12.62
N VAL A 26 -14.37 7.89 -11.87
CA VAL A 26 -13.63 9.16 -11.79
C VAL A 26 -12.91 9.48 -13.10
N SER A 27 -12.50 10.74 -13.28
CA SER A 27 -11.72 11.16 -14.45
C SER A 27 -10.38 10.43 -14.56
N ASP A 28 -9.82 10.35 -15.78
CA ASP A 28 -8.57 9.64 -16.04
C ASP A 28 -7.39 10.16 -15.20
N GLU A 29 -7.31 11.48 -14.98
CA GLU A 29 -6.31 12.11 -14.13
C GLU A 29 -6.41 11.63 -12.67
N VAL A 30 -7.63 11.56 -12.14
CA VAL A 30 -7.89 11.06 -10.78
C VAL A 30 -7.63 9.55 -10.71
N SER A 31 -8.00 8.79 -11.73
CA SER A 31 -7.73 7.36 -11.83
C SER A 31 -6.22 7.05 -11.83
N ALA A 32 -5.42 7.86 -12.54
CA ALA A 32 -3.96 7.77 -12.54
C ALA A 32 -3.38 8.06 -11.14
N GLY A 33 -3.85 9.12 -10.48
CA GLY A 33 -3.47 9.44 -9.10
C GLY A 33 -3.83 8.31 -8.11
N LEU A 34 -5.03 7.76 -8.22
CA LEU A 34 -5.46 6.62 -7.40
C LEU A 34 -4.59 5.38 -7.65
N ALA A 35 -4.20 5.11 -8.89
CA ALA A 35 -3.28 4.01 -9.20
C ALA A 35 -1.91 4.19 -8.53
N THR A 36 -1.36 5.41 -8.52
CA THR A 36 -0.12 5.73 -7.81
C THR A 36 -0.27 5.54 -6.30
N ILE A 37 -1.36 6.03 -5.71
CA ILE A 37 -1.64 5.87 -4.27
C ILE A 37 -1.72 4.39 -3.89
N ILE A 38 -2.46 3.58 -4.67
CA ILE A 38 -2.58 2.13 -4.47
C ILE A 38 -1.20 1.46 -4.56
N SER A 39 -0.38 1.83 -5.55
CA SER A 39 0.97 1.27 -5.72
C SER A 39 1.86 1.54 -4.50
N ILE A 40 1.84 2.77 -3.97
CA ILE A 40 2.63 3.15 -2.79
C ILE A 40 2.13 2.40 -1.56
N ALA A 41 0.81 2.35 -1.35
CA ALA A 41 0.21 1.69 -0.20
C ALA A 41 0.46 0.17 -0.21
N LYS A 42 0.33 -0.50 -1.37
CA LYS A 42 0.68 -1.92 -1.54
C LYS A 42 2.14 -2.18 -1.19
N HIS A 43 3.06 -1.40 -1.76
CA HIS A 43 4.49 -1.54 -1.47
C HIS A 43 4.82 -1.38 0.01
N GLN A 44 4.22 -0.39 0.69
CA GLN A 44 4.43 -0.19 2.12
C GLN A 44 3.83 -1.31 2.97
N ASN A 45 2.71 -1.89 2.55
CA ASN A 45 2.13 -3.06 3.20
C ASN A 45 3.05 -4.28 3.04
N ASP A 46 3.55 -4.53 1.82
CA ASP A 46 4.44 -5.66 1.51
C ASP A 46 5.74 -5.62 2.32
N ILE A 47 6.37 -4.44 2.47
CA ILE A 47 7.58 -4.28 3.29
C ILE A 47 7.31 -4.63 4.77
N ARG A 48 6.10 -4.36 5.25
CA ARG A 48 5.73 -4.49 6.67
C ARG A 48 5.21 -5.87 7.01
N ASP A 49 4.56 -6.53 6.05
CA ASP A 49 4.10 -7.91 6.14
C ASP A 49 5.21 -8.92 5.79
N ALA A 50 6.32 -8.46 5.19
CA ALA A 50 7.51 -9.28 5.00
C ALA A 50 7.98 -9.88 6.34
N ALA A 51 8.18 -11.20 6.35
CA ALA A 51 8.62 -11.91 7.55
C ALA A 51 9.90 -11.27 8.10
N LYS A 52 9.88 -10.88 9.38
CA LYS A 52 11.06 -10.32 10.04
C LYS A 52 12.23 -11.31 9.88
N GLY A 53 13.26 -10.90 9.15
CA GLY A 53 14.44 -11.73 8.86
C GLY A 53 14.49 -12.39 7.47
N SER A 54 13.49 -12.20 6.60
CA SER A 54 13.55 -12.71 5.21
C SER A 54 14.33 -11.82 4.24
N CYS A 55 14.91 -10.72 4.72
CA CYS A 55 15.76 -9.85 3.91
C CYS A 55 17.11 -10.55 3.67
N THR A 56 17.28 -11.15 2.48
CA THR A 56 18.56 -11.72 2.01
C THR A 56 19.56 -10.64 1.55
N GLY A 57 19.21 -9.35 1.66
CA GLY A 57 20.04 -8.22 1.23
C GLY A 57 21.27 -7.92 2.09
N HIS A 58 21.45 -8.60 3.22
CA HIS A 58 22.67 -8.48 4.04
C HIS A 58 23.78 -9.49 3.66
N ASN A 59 23.62 -10.25 2.58
CA ASN A 59 24.64 -11.18 2.11
C ASN A 59 25.42 -10.58 0.93
N LYS A 60 26.23 -9.54 1.21
CA LYS A 60 27.42 -9.18 0.43
C LYS A 60 28.35 -8.28 1.26
#